data_AF-X1JVR3-F1
#
_entry.id   AF-X1JVR3-F1
#
_cell.length_a   1.000
_cell.length_b   1.000
_cell.length_c   1.000
_cell.angle_alpha   90.00
_cell.angle_beta   90.00
_cell.angle_gamma   90.00
#
_symmetry.space_group_name_H-M   'P 1'
#
loop_
_entity.id
_entity.type
_entity.pdbx_description
1 polymer ?
#
loop_
_entity_poly.entity_id
_entity_poly.type
_entity_poly.pdbx_seq_one_letter_code
_entity_poly.pdbx_strand_id
1 'polypeptide(L)'
;MAPPKRSIWGGKLYSFGTPMSNNPLLSTTLKYSKDITFECLAGTGGITGDYRIRLWGYVYKVDELSQIFATMLFPAALVDRARGRTLPISKAPIVVNGDTWRTLPGGKDQSIPKINPFIRFAYNKNVTDGLQGDYQFRYETGNVDDSDENLYFDFDELNALLVESVGIRADVIGRLAKTALKIAGDYHPKGLFPTTYADNPLHFGLVYPFIHPGLPELPFYYAIPKLE
;
A
#
# COMPACT_ATOMS: atom_id res chain seq x y z
N MET A 1 -12.93 18.42 -6.14
CA MET A 1 -13.18 17.21 -6.95
C MET A 1 -12.09 16.20 -6.66
N ALA A 2 -12.43 14.93 -6.44
CA ALA A 2 -11.46 13.83 -6.43
C ALA A 2 -10.55 13.89 -7.68
N PRO A 3 -9.31 13.36 -7.65
CA PRO A 3 -8.50 13.26 -8.86
C PRO A 3 -9.35 12.64 -9.98
N PRO A 4 -9.21 13.07 -11.25
CA PRO A 4 -10.11 12.65 -12.31
C PRO A 4 -10.07 11.12 -12.41
N LYS A 5 -11.09 10.43 -11.87
CA LYS A 5 -11.20 8.97 -11.94
C LYS A 5 -11.14 8.48 -13.39
N ARG A 6 -11.49 9.37 -14.33
CA ARG A 6 -11.32 9.19 -15.78
C ARG A 6 -9.89 8.91 -16.22
N SER A 7 -8.87 9.14 -15.39
CA SER A 7 -7.46 8.83 -15.71
C SER A 7 -6.99 7.54 -15.02
N ILE A 8 -7.87 6.86 -14.28
CA ILE A 8 -7.55 5.59 -13.63
C ILE A 8 -8.35 4.50 -14.35
N TRP A 9 -7.64 3.54 -14.92
CA TRP A 9 -8.26 2.41 -15.59
C TRP A 9 -9.14 1.61 -14.61
N GLY A 10 -10.39 1.34 -15.02
CA GLY A 10 -11.40 0.72 -14.16
C GLY A 10 -11.85 1.56 -12.96
N GLY A 11 -11.40 2.82 -12.84
CA GLY A 11 -11.81 3.75 -11.78
C GLY A 11 -11.43 3.37 -10.34
N LYS A 12 -10.56 2.35 -10.17
CA LYS A 12 -10.13 1.84 -8.86
C LYS A 12 -9.00 2.69 -8.29
N LEU A 13 -9.18 3.37 -7.16
CA LEU A 13 -8.14 4.17 -6.50
C LEU A 13 -7.54 3.40 -5.31
N TYR A 14 -6.24 3.54 -5.07
CA TYR A 14 -5.64 3.10 -3.79
C TYR A 14 -6.06 4.05 -2.66
N SER A 15 -6.57 3.48 -1.57
CA SER A 15 -6.98 4.25 -0.38
C SER A 15 -6.40 3.60 0.86
N PHE A 16 -5.92 4.44 1.79
CA PHE A 16 -5.43 3.98 3.11
C PHE A 16 -6.52 3.43 4.03
N GLY A 17 -7.77 3.34 3.56
CA GLY A 17 -8.90 2.81 4.31
C GLY A 17 -10.23 3.26 3.69
N THR A 18 -11.31 2.95 4.39
CA THR A 18 -12.66 3.41 4.09
C THR A 18 -13.04 4.53 5.05
N PRO A 19 -13.29 5.76 4.56
CA PRO A 19 -13.72 6.87 5.42
C PRO A 19 -15.08 6.55 6.05
N MET A 20 -15.37 7.14 7.21
CA MET A 20 -16.65 6.98 7.92
C MET A 20 -16.97 5.53 8.35
N SER A 21 -15.97 4.64 8.38
CA SER A 21 -16.15 3.29 8.90
C SER A 21 -15.93 3.23 10.41
N ASN A 22 -16.78 2.49 11.11
CA ASN A 22 -16.62 2.12 12.51
C ASN A 22 -15.91 0.76 12.71
N ASN A 23 -15.55 0.09 11.61
CA ASN A 23 -14.70 -1.10 11.64
C ASN A 23 -13.23 -0.65 11.70
N PRO A 24 -12.48 -1.03 12.74
CA PRO A 24 -11.10 -0.56 12.93
C PRO A 24 -10.12 -1.04 11.85
N LEU A 25 -10.41 -2.15 11.17
CA LEU A 25 -9.59 -2.65 10.06
C LEU A 25 -9.86 -1.93 8.73
N LEU A 26 -11.02 -1.27 8.62
CA LEU A 26 -11.35 -0.45 7.46
C LEU A 26 -11.09 1.03 7.72
N SER A 27 -11.20 1.49 8.96
CA SER A 27 -11.04 2.89 9.35
C SER A 27 -9.57 3.28 9.54
N THR A 28 -8.68 2.84 8.65
CA THR A 28 -7.23 3.03 8.74
C THR A 28 -6.73 4.30 8.04
N THR A 29 -7.62 5.18 7.57
CA THR A 29 -7.21 6.48 7.01
C THR A 29 -6.36 7.27 8.00
N LEU A 30 -5.40 8.05 7.51
CA LEU A 30 -4.53 8.87 8.36
C LEU A 30 -5.36 9.93 9.12
N LYS A 31 -5.11 10.05 10.43
CA LYS A 31 -5.89 10.94 11.32
C LYS A 31 -5.00 11.98 11.98
N TYR A 32 -5.24 13.23 11.57
CA TYR A 32 -4.58 14.41 12.11
C TYR A 32 -5.64 15.43 12.54
N SER A 33 -5.31 16.26 13.53
CA SER A 33 -6.22 17.27 14.08
C SER A 33 -5.75 18.71 13.83
N LYS A 34 -4.53 18.90 13.29
CA LYS A 34 -3.91 20.22 13.18
C LYS A 34 -3.20 20.43 11.84
N ASP A 35 -2.01 19.85 11.68
CA ASP A 35 -1.12 20.11 10.54
C ASP A 35 -0.74 18.81 9.82
N ILE A 36 -0.61 18.88 8.49
CA ILE A 36 -0.09 17.80 7.62
C ILE A 36 0.92 18.42 6.66
N THR A 37 2.14 17.88 6.62
CA THR A 37 3.21 18.30 5.71
C THR A 37 3.67 17.10 4.89
N PHE A 38 4.16 17.36 3.68
CA PHE A 38 4.80 16.34 2.84
C PHE A 38 6.28 16.65 2.70
N GLU A 39 7.08 15.60 2.81
CA GLU A 39 8.50 15.63 2.51
C GLU A 39 8.72 14.85 1.21
N CYS A 40 9.48 15.43 0.30
CA CYS A 40 9.77 14.85 -1.01
C CYS A 40 11.27 14.71 -1.14
N LEU A 41 11.73 13.47 -1.33
CA LEU A 41 13.13 13.18 -1.55
C LEU A 41 13.39 13.12 -3.05
N ALA A 42 14.45 13.80 -3.49
CA ALA A 42 14.91 13.74 -4.87
C ALA A 42 15.67 12.43 -5.10
N GLY A 43 15.35 11.72 -6.18
CA GLY A 43 16.21 10.63 -6.66
C GLY A 43 17.49 11.16 -7.32
N THR A 44 18.26 10.28 -7.96
CA THR A 44 19.55 10.61 -8.59
C THR A 44 19.48 11.77 -9.59
N GLY A 45 18.35 11.93 -10.29
CA GLY A 45 18.13 13.01 -11.26
C GLY A 45 17.80 14.38 -10.64
N GLY A 46 17.67 14.48 -9.32
CA GLY A 46 17.24 15.69 -8.64
C GLY A 46 15.75 16.00 -8.84
N ILE A 47 15.26 17.00 -8.12
CA ILE A 47 13.97 17.65 -8.42
C ILE A 47 14.31 18.91 -9.22
N THR A 48 14.28 18.80 -10.54
CA THR A 48 14.77 19.85 -11.46
C THR A 48 13.66 20.57 -12.24
N GLY A 49 12.41 20.18 -12.01
CA GLY A 49 11.23 20.80 -12.63
C GLY A 49 10.06 20.93 -11.66
N ASP A 50 9.05 21.68 -12.09
CA ASP A 50 7.85 21.91 -11.30
C ASP A 50 7.02 20.63 -11.17
N TYR A 51 6.56 20.33 -9.95
CA TYR A 51 5.64 19.24 -9.68
C TYR A 51 4.59 19.64 -8.64
N ARG A 52 3.49 18.88 -8.57
CA ARG A 52 2.39 19.14 -7.64
C ARG A 52 1.97 17.86 -6.93
N ILE A 53 1.93 17.92 -5.61
CA ILE A 53 1.28 16.91 -4.77
C ILE A 53 -0.13 17.37 -4.47
N ARG A 54 -1.10 16.45 -4.56
CA ARG A 54 -2.49 16.71 -4.18
C ARG A 54 -2.91 15.70 -3.12
N LEU A 55 -3.29 16.20 -1.96
CA LEU A 55 -3.97 15.41 -0.94
C LEU A 55 -5.48 15.49 -1.15
N TRP A 56 -6.15 14.36 -0.97
CA TRP A 56 -7.60 14.28 -0.91
C TRP A 56 -8.01 13.54 0.36
N GLY A 57 -8.99 14.10 1.05
CA GLY A 57 -9.48 13.56 2.32
C GLY A 57 -10.73 14.29 2.77
N TYR A 58 -11.14 13.98 4.00
CA TYR A 58 -12.30 14.58 4.64
C TYR A 58 -11.85 15.44 5.81
N VAL A 59 -12.49 16.60 5.95
CA VAL A 59 -12.39 17.44 7.14
C VAL A 59 -13.69 17.27 7.89
N TYR A 60 -13.60 16.80 9.13
CA TYR A 60 -14.75 16.60 10.01
C TYR A 60 -14.77 17.69 11.06
N LYS A 61 -15.96 18.21 11.37
CA LYS A 61 -16.12 19.03 12.56
C LYS A 61 -16.21 18.14 13.79
N VAL A 62 -15.74 18.65 14.93
CA VAL A 62 -15.63 17.88 16.18
C VAL A 62 -17.00 17.35 16.65
N ASP A 63 -18.05 18.15 16.50
CA ASP A 63 -19.43 17.82 16.86
C ASP A 63 -20.06 16.76 15.95
N GLU A 64 -19.61 16.65 14.70
CA GLU A 64 -20.11 15.69 13.72
C GLU A 64 -19.48 14.28 13.90
N LEU A 65 -18.32 14.18 14.56
CA LEU A 65 -17.54 12.93 14.68
C LEU A 65 -18.33 11.77 15.29
N SER A 66 -19.04 12.04 16.39
CA SER A 66 -19.80 11.02 17.12
C SER A 66 -20.98 10.48 16.29
N GLN A 67 -21.57 11.30 15.43
CA GLN A 67 -22.68 10.89 14.55
C GLN A 67 -22.19 10.06 13.38
N ILE A 68 -21.01 10.39 12.84
CA ILE A 68 -20.46 9.73 11.66
C ILE A 68 -19.87 8.35 12.01
N PHE A 69 -19.12 8.27 13.11
CA PHE A 69 -18.36 7.07 13.46
C PHE A 69 -18.93 6.29 14.66
N ALA A 70 -19.74 6.93 15.51
CA ALA A 70 -20.24 6.38 16.77
C ALA A 70 -19.12 5.84 17.68
N THR A 71 -19.00 4.52 17.77
CA THR A 71 -17.97 3.82 18.55
C THR A 71 -17.17 2.93 17.62
N MET A 72 -15.84 3.00 17.72
CA MET A 72 -14.95 2.09 17.00
C MET A 72 -15.05 0.68 17.61
N LEU A 73 -15.40 -0.29 16.76
CA LEU A 73 -15.78 -1.63 17.19
C LEU A 73 -14.56 -2.54 17.36
N PHE A 74 -14.17 -2.78 18.62
CA PHE A 74 -13.22 -3.82 19.00
C PHE A 74 -13.93 -4.89 19.86
N PRO A 75 -13.44 -6.15 19.89
CA PRO A 75 -12.29 -6.67 19.15
C PRO A 75 -12.56 -6.79 17.64
N ALA A 76 -11.50 -6.70 16.85
CA ALA A 76 -11.53 -7.01 15.42
C ALA A 76 -10.67 -8.24 15.13
N ALA A 77 -10.71 -8.77 13.92
CA ALA A 77 -9.90 -9.93 13.57
C ALA A 77 -9.39 -9.83 12.12
N LEU A 78 -8.09 -10.07 11.95
CA LEU A 78 -7.48 -10.29 10.64
C LEU A 78 -7.65 -11.76 10.27
N VAL A 79 -8.22 -12.02 9.09
CA VAL A 79 -8.49 -13.38 8.61
C VAL A 79 -7.59 -13.68 7.41
N ASP A 80 -6.57 -14.50 7.62
CA ASP A 80 -5.77 -15.10 6.56
C ASP A 80 -6.46 -16.39 6.10
N ARG A 81 -7.36 -16.25 5.12
CA ARG A 81 -8.11 -17.38 4.56
C ARG A 81 -7.21 -18.40 3.89
N ALA A 82 -6.14 -17.94 3.22
CA ALA A 82 -5.22 -18.82 2.49
C ALA A 82 -4.48 -19.78 3.42
N ARG A 83 -4.26 -19.38 4.67
CA ARG A 83 -3.63 -20.22 5.70
C ARG A 83 -4.57 -20.72 6.79
N GLY A 84 -5.87 -20.42 6.69
CA GLY A 84 -6.86 -20.79 7.71
C GLY A 84 -6.56 -20.20 9.09
N ARG A 85 -5.98 -19.00 9.15
CA ARG A 85 -5.56 -18.34 10.39
C ARG A 85 -6.43 -17.11 10.67
N THR A 86 -6.74 -16.90 11.95
CA THR A 86 -7.44 -15.70 12.43
C THR A 86 -6.61 -15.08 13.55
N LEU A 87 -6.24 -13.81 13.40
CA LEU A 87 -5.52 -13.04 14.41
C LEU A 87 -6.48 -12.04 15.07
N PRO A 88 -6.90 -12.26 16.33
CA PRO A 88 -7.73 -11.32 17.05
C PRO A 88 -6.94 -10.08 17.45
N ILE A 89 -7.55 -8.91 17.31
CA ILE A 89 -7.05 -7.62 17.73
C ILE A 89 -7.98 -7.09 18.82
N SER A 90 -7.54 -7.21 20.07
CA SER A 90 -8.33 -6.89 21.25
C SER A 90 -7.94 -5.54 21.85
N LYS A 91 -8.91 -4.63 21.92
CA LYS A 91 -8.83 -3.32 22.59
C LYS A 91 -10.18 -3.00 23.22
N ALA A 92 -10.18 -2.05 24.14
CA ALA A 92 -11.43 -1.42 24.56
C ALA A 92 -12.08 -0.69 23.36
N PRO A 93 -13.41 -0.73 23.22
CA PRO A 93 -14.11 0.10 22.26
C PRO A 93 -13.78 1.58 22.48
N ILE A 94 -13.65 2.34 21.39
CA ILE A 94 -13.29 3.76 21.45
C ILE A 94 -14.48 4.59 21.02
N VAL A 95 -15.05 5.37 21.94
CA VAL A 95 -16.07 6.37 21.61
C VAL A 95 -15.41 7.48 20.80
N VAL A 96 -15.94 7.79 19.62
CA VAL A 96 -15.30 8.71 18.67
C VAL A 96 -15.73 10.16 18.94
N ASN A 97 -14.76 11.02 19.28
CA ASN A 97 -14.93 12.45 19.49
C ASN A 97 -13.60 13.20 19.20
N GLY A 98 -13.56 14.50 19.45
CA GLY A 98 -12.37 15.34 19.20
C GLY A 98 -11.13 14.90 19.99
N ASP A 99 -11.31 14.45 21.23
CA ASP A 99 -10.21 14.04 22.11
C ASP A 99 -9.65 12.66 21.71
N THR A 100 -10.52 11.75 21.26
CA THR A 100 -10.15 10.39 20.85
C THR A 100 -9.78 10.27 19.37
N TRP A 101 -9.91 11.33 18.57
CA TRP A 101 -9.67 11.28 17.12
C TRP A 101 -8.31 10.69 16.73
N ARG A 102 -7.25 11.06 17.45
CA ARG A 102 -5.88 10.61 17.18
C ARG A 102 -5.57 9.20 17.73
N THR A 103 -6.46 8.64 18.54
CA THR A 103 -6.30 7.30 19.14
C THR A 103 -6.95 6.19 18.31
N LEU A 104 -7.71 6.55 17.28
CA LEU A 104 -8.30 5.62 16.32
C LEU A 104 -7.24 5.00 15.40
N PRO A 105 -7.54 3.87 14.71
CA PRO A 105 -6.67 3.29 13.69
C PRO A 105 -6.19 4.32 12.65
N GLY A 106 -4.93 4.28 12.25
CA GLY A 106 -4.29 5.30 11.41
C GLY A 106 -4.00 6.65 12.10
N GLY A 107 -4.33 6.77 13.39
CA GLY A 107 -3.96 7.91 14.24
C GLY A 107 -2.61 7.70 14.94
N LYS A 108 -1.94 8.80 15.30
CA LYS A 108 -0.60 8.73 15.90
C LYS A 108 -0.61 8.29 17.38
N ASP A 109 -1.68 8.58 18.11
CA ASP A 109 -1.77 8.43 19.58
C ASP A 109 -2.48 7.12 19.97
N GLN A 110 -2.43 6.10 19.10
CA GLN A 110 -3.04 4.81 19.33
C GLN A 110 -2.41 4.07 20.51
N SER A 111 -3.26 3.44 21.33
CA SER A 111 -2.83 2.37 22.24
C SER A 111 -2.39 1.13 21.46
N ILE A 112 -1.59 0.27 22.08
CA ILE A 112 -1.21 -1.04 21.51
C ILE A 112 -2.43 -1.98 21.55
N PRO A 113 -2.65 -2.84 20.53
CA PRO A 113 -1.92 -2.97 19.25
C PRO A 113 -2.24 -1.86 18.24
N LYS A 114 -1.23 -1.20 17.68
CA LYS A 114 -1.43 -0.10 16.70
C LYS A 114 -1.83 -0.68 15.34
N ILE A 115 -2.83 -0.07 14.70
CA ILE A 115 -3.28 -0.43 13.36
C ILE A 115 -3.00 0.77 12.46
N ASN A 116 -2.08 0.61 11.52
CA ASN A 116 -1.70 1.68 10.60
C ASN A 116 -1.84 1.20 9.15
N PRO A 117 -2.26 2.10 8.24
CA PRO A 117 -2.14 1.81 6.83
C PRO A 117 -0.66 1.76 6.45
N PHE A 118 -0.31 0.90 5.51
CA PHE A 118 1.06 0.74 5.06
C PHE A 118 1.12 0.70 3.54
N ILE A 119 2.06 1.47 2.97
CA ILE A 119 2.45 1.36 1.57
C ILE A 119 3.96 1.55 1.50
N ARG A 120 4.62 0.71 0.71
CA ARG A 120 6.05 0.83 0.41
C ARG A 120 6.25 0.43 -1.05
N PHE A 121 7.24 1.06 -1.68
CA PHE A 121 7.70 0.70 -3.02
C PHE A 121 9.23 0.56 -2.98
N ALA A 122 9.78 -0.08 -4.01
CA ALA A 122 11.21 -0.23 -4.17
C ALA A 122 11.59 -0.21 -5.64
N TYR A 123 12.79 0.23 -5.95
CA TYR A 123 13.39 0.09 -7.27
C TYR A 123 14.57 -0.86 -7.21
N ASN A 124 14.70 -1.67 -8.24
CA ASN A 124 15.82 -2.59 -8.33
C ASN A 124 17.06 -1.78 -8.72
N LYS A 125 18.08 -1.79 -7.87
CA LYS A 125 19.35 -1.10 -8.11
C LYS A 125 20.23 -1.85 -9.11
N ASN A 126 20.26 -3.18 -9.00
CA ASN A 126 21.20 -4.00 -9.75
C ASN A 126 20.59 -4.41 -11.09
N VAL A 127 21.41 -4.43 -12.15
CA VAL A 127 20.96 -4.91 -13.45
C VAL A 127 20.51 -6.36 -13.32
N THR A 128 19.31 -6.68 -13.83
CA THR A 128 18.85 -8.06 -13.94
C THR A 128 19.77 -8.81 -14.90
N ASP A 129 20.55 -9.74 -14.37
CA ASP A 129 21.55 -10.52 -15.13
C ASP A 129 20.92 -11.66 -15.95
N GLY A 130 19.62 -11.94 -15.75
CA GLY A 130 18.91 -13.03 -16.42
C GLY A 130 19.31 -14.41 -15.92
N LEU A 131 20.07 -14.49 -14.83
CA LEU A 131 20.41 -15.74 -14.17
C LEU A 131 19.21 -16.24 -13.34
N GLN A 132 19.17 -17.55 -13.12
CA GLN A 132 18.14 -18.14 -12.27
C GLN A 132 18.35 -17.73 -10.81
N GLY A 133 17.31 -17.21 -10.16
CA GLY A 133 17.35 -16.87 -8.74
C GLY A 133 16.25 -15.93 -8.29
N ASP A 134 16.21 -15.70 -6.98
CA ASP A 134 15.35 -14.67 -6.38
C ASP A 134 16.02 -13.30 -6.49
N TYR A 135 15.43 -12.38 -7.24
CA TYR A 135 15.76 -10.95 -7.10
C TYR A 135 14.97 -10.37 -5.92
N GLN A 136 15.62 -10.28 -4.77
CA GLN A 136 14.99 -9.78 -3.54
C GLN A 136 15.26 -8.28 -3.39
N PHE A 137 14.22 -7.48 -3.17
CA PHE A 137 14.33 -6.05 -2.87
C PHE A 137 14.77 -5.84 -1.41
N ARG A 138 16.08 -6.04 -1.17
CA ARG A 138 16.70 -6.01 0.14
C ARG A 138 17.82 -5.00 0.22
N TYR A 139 17.76 -4.15 1.24
CA TYR A 139 18.79 -3.15 1.46
C TYR A 139 20.10 -3.80 1.91
N GLU A 140 20.05 -4.81 2.77
CA GLU A 140 21.23 -5.46 3.34
C GLU A 140 22.06 -6.23 2.30
N THR A 141 21.43 -6.65 1.19
CA THR A 141 22.12 -7.31 0.07
C THR A 141 22.52 -6.33 -1.04
N GLY A 142 22.26 -5.03 -0.85
CA GLY A 142 22.57 -3.99 -1.83
C GLY A 142 21.72 -4.06 -3.11
N ASN A 143 20.51 -4.61 -3.05
CA ASN A 143 19.61 -4.71 -4.21
C ASN A 143 18.68 -3.49 -4.38
N VAL A 144 18.65 -2.60 -3.40
CA VAL A 144 17.92 -1.32 -3.44
C VAL A 144 18.85 -0.19 -2.99
N ASP A 145 18.53 1.05 -3.34
CA ASP A 145 19.41 2.19 -3.05
C ASP A 145 19.25 2.73 -1.63
N ASP A 146 18.02 2.69 -1.08
CA ASP A 146 17.69 3.21 0.23
C ASP A 146 17.11 2.13 1.15
N SER A 147 17.35 2.27 2.46
CA SER A 147 16.70 1.50 3.51
C SER A 147 15.17 1.62 3.49
N ASP A 148 14.64 2.77 3.04
CA ASP A 148 13.19 2.98 2.89
C ASP A 148 12.58 2.16 1.74
N GLU A 149 13.41 1.71 0.79
CA GLU A 149 13.04 0.81 -0.31
C GLU A 149 13.18 -0.68 0.09
N ASN A 150 13.51 -0.99 1.35
CA ASN A 150 13.63 -2.37 1.80
C ASN A 150 12.25 -3.04 1.87
N LEU A 151 12.02 -4.06 1.03
CA LEU A 151 10.80 -4.90 1.07
C LEU A 151 11.03 -6.21 1.82
N TYR A 152 12.08 -6.30 2.63
CA TYR A 152 12.24 -7.33 3.64
C TYR A 152 11.70 -6.83 4.98
N PHE A 153 10.85 -7.66 5.58
CA PHE A 153 10.18 -7.36 6.83
C PHE A 153 10.56 -8.44 7.85
N ASP A 154 11.45 -8.09 8.76
CA ASP A 154 11.82 -8.96 9.88
C ASP A 154 10.88 -8.70 11.05
N PHE A 155 9.72 -9.35 11.01
CA PHE A 155 8.74 -9.23 12.08
C PHE A 155 9.04 -10.21 13.20
N ASP A 156 9.06 -9.69 14.43
CA ASP A 156 8.97 -10.49 15.64
C ASP A 156 7.51 -10.92 15.93
N GLU A 157 7.26 -11.47 17.11
CA GLU A 157 5.92 -11.90 17.54
C GLU A 157 4.93 -10.75 17.81
N LEU A 158 5.38 -9.50 17.83
CA LEU A 158 4.57 -8.32 18.17
C LEU A 158 4.07 -7.58 16.93
N ASN A 159 4.57 -7.92 15.76
CA ASN A 159 4.29 -7.22 14.51
C ASN A 159 3.66 -8.15 13.48
N ALA A 160 2.73 -7.60 12.70
CA ALA A 160 2.10 -8.31 11.60
C ALA A 160 1.83 -7.36 10.44
N LEU A 161 1.98 -7.85 9.22
CA LEU A 161 1.61 -7.16 7.99
C LEU A 161 0.58 -7.98 7.23
N LEU A 162 -0.56 -7.36 6.95
CA LEU A 162 -1.50 -7.88 5.97
C LEU A 162 -1.22 -7.22 4.63
N VAL A 163 -0.86 -8.03 3.62
CA VAL A 163 -0.65 -7.55 2.25
C VAL A 163 -1.94 -7.78 1.46
N GLU A 164 -2.68 -6.70 1.21
CA GLU A 164 -3.93 -6.75 0.44
C GLU A 164 -3.73 -6.46 -1.06
N SER A 165 -2.58 -5.93 -1.44
CA SER A 165 -2.32 -5.47 -2.81
C SER A 165 -0.84 -5.55 -3.13
N VAL A 166 -0.52 -6.01 -4.33
CA VAL A 166 0.86 -6.08 -4.84
C VAL A 166 0.85 -5.60 -6.28
N GLY A 167 1.80 -4.70 -6.58
CA GLY A 167 2.01 -4.19 -7.92
C GLY A 167 3.47 -4.35 -8.32
N ILE A 168 3.73 -4.69 -9.58
CA ILE A 168 5.07 -4.77 -10.15
C ILE A 168 5.13 -4.20 -11.56
N ARG A 169 6.23 -3.51 -11.87
CA ARG A 169 6.61 -3.12 -13.23
C ARG A 169 7.71 -4.07 -13.68
N ALA A 170 7.39 -4.97 -14.60
CA ALA A 170 8.39 -5.85 -15.20
C ALA A 170 9.34 -5.05 -16.10
N ASP A 171 10.56 -5.54 -16.25
CA ASP A 171 11.55 -4.96 -17.15
C ASP A 171 11.16 -5.20 -18.62
N VAL A 172 11.46 -4.24 -19.51
CA VAL A 172 11.13 -4.33 -20.94
C VAL A 172 11.73 -5.56 -21.62
N ILE A 173 12.88 -6.02 -21.11
CA ILE A 173 13.61 -7.17 -21.66
C ILE A 173 12.92 -8.50 -21.27
N GLY A 174 12.00 -8.48 -20.30
CA GLY A 174 11.23 -9.66 -19.89
C GLY A 174 12.07 -10.68 -19.10
N ARG A 175 13.07 -10.23 -18.34
CA ARG A 175 13.90 -11.10 -17.50
C ARG A 175 13.18 -11.52 -16.23
N LEU A 176 12.22 -10.71 -15.77
CA LEU A 176 11.29 -11.13 -14.74
C LEU A 176 10.26 -12.11 -15.33
N ALA A 177 10.16 -13.29 -14.73
CA ALA A 177 9.18 -14.30 -15.12
C ALA A 177 8.04 -14.44 -14.12
N LYS A 178 8.35 -14.36 -12.81
CA LYS A 178 7.42 -14.63 -11.72
C LYS A 178 7.66 -13.76 -10.50
N THR A 179 6.63 -13.54 -9.70
CA THR A 179 6.67 -12.76 -8.47
C THR A 179 5.90 -13.45 -7.36
N ALA A 180 6.41 -13.39 -6.13
CA ALA A 180 5.75 -13.92 -4.95
C ALA A 180 6.24 -13.23 -3.68
N LEU A 181 5.48 -13.39 -2.61
CA LEU A 181 5.90 -13.05 -1.25
C LEU A 181 6.60 -14.26 -0.65
N LYS A 182 7.82 -14.10 -0.15
CA LYS A 182 8.53 -15.15 0.59
C LYS A 182 8.30 -14.95 2.08
N ILE A 183 7.53 -15.83 2.71
CA ILE A 183 7.10 -15.71 4.10
C ILE A 183 7.54 -16.98 4.84
N ALA A 184 8.37 -16.81 5.88
CA ALA A 184 8.94 -17.93 6.65
C ALA A 184 9.62 -19.01 5.78
N GLY A 185 10.26 -18.59 4.68
CA GLY A 185 10.96 -19.48 3.74
C GLY A 185 10.10 -19.98 2.57
N ASP A 186 8.78 -19.93 2.69
CA ASP A 186 7.84 -20.42 1.67
C ASP A 186 7.35 -19.30 0.74
N TYR A 187 7.15 -19.63 -0.54
CA TYR A 187 6.61 -18.70 -1.52
C TYR A 187 5.08 -18.70 -1.52
N HIS A 188 4.50 -17.49 -1.55
CA HIS A 188 3.07 -17.25 -1.59
C HIS A 188 2.68 -16.31 -2.73
N PRO A 189 1.69 -16.69 -3.56
CA PRO A 189 0.96 -17.96 -3.56
C PRO A 189 1.83 -19.14 -4.04
N LYS A 190 1.41 -20.37 -3.71
CA LYS A 190 2.01 -21.59 -4.27
C LYS A 190 1.77 -21.60 -5.79
N GLY A 191 2.84 -21.55 -6.58
CA GLY A 191 2.78 -21.40 -8.04
C GLY A 191 3.30 -20.06 -8.55
N LEU A 192 3.39 -19.05 -7.67
CA LEU A 192 3.84 -17.68 -7.95
C LEU A 192 2.90 -16.96 -8.94
N PHE A 193 2.98 -15.63 -8.99
CA PHE A 193 2.30 -14.85 -10.02
C PHE A 193 3.17 -14.81 -11.28
N PRO A 194 2.65 -15.11 -12.48
CA PRO A 194 3.37 -14.85 -13.72
C PRO A 194 3.50 -13.33 -13.91
N THR A 195 4.70 -12.83 -14.14
CA THR A 195 4.97 -11.38 -14.20
C THR A 195 5.95 -11.07 -15.33
N THR A 196 5.42 -10.97 -16.55
CA THR A 196 6.23 -10.68 -17.75
C THR A 196 6.02 -9.24 -18.22
N TYR A 197 6.81 -8.77 -19.19
CA TYR A 197 6.64 -7.42 -19.71
C TYR A 197 5.29 -7.16 -20.39
N ALA A 198 4.68 -8.15 -21.03
CA ALA A 198 3.45 -7.95 -21.83
C ALA A 198 2.20 -8.43 -21.08
N ASP A 199 2.26 -9.60 -20.44
CA ASP A 199 1.15 -10.17 -19.69
C ASP A 199 1.51 -10.16 -18.19
N ASN A 200 1.13 -9.07 -17.52
CA ASN A 200 1.39 -8.84 -16.10
C ASN A 200 0.09 -8.55 -15.34
N PRO A 201 -0.51 -9.54 -14.65
CA PRO A 201 -1.70 -9.34 -13.82
C PRO A 201 -1.43 -8.43 -12.61
N LEU A 202 -0.16 -8.25 -12.23
CA LEU A 202 0.26 -7.39 -11.14
C LEU A 202 0.69 -5.99 -11.64
N HIS A 203 0.42 -5.62 -12.90
CA HIS A 203 0.84 -4.33 -13.43
C HIS A 203 0.18 -3.16 -12.70
N PHE A 204 0.94 -2.09 -12.48
CA PHE A 204 0.44 -0.82 -11.91
C PHE A 204 1.03 0.39 -12.65
N GLY A 205 0.48 1.57 -12.40
CA GLY A 205 0.95 2.82 -13.00
C GLY A 205 0.52 2.94 -14.46
N LEU A 206 1.32 3.61 -15.29
CA LEU A 206 0.94 3.96 -16.66
C LEU A 206 0.51 2.72 -17.47
N VAL A 207 -0.64 2.82 -18.13
CA VAL A 207 -1.23 1.76 -18.96
C VAL A 207 -0.38 1.47 -20.19
N TYR A 208 0.35 2.46 -20.71
CA TYR A 208 1.23 2.27 -21.85
C TYR A 208 2.40 1.31 -21.51
N PRO A 209 2.75 0.37 -22.41
CA PRO A 209 2.17 0.10 -23.74
C PRO A 209 1.07 -0.98 -23.79
N PHE A 210 0.62 -1.50 -22.64
CA PHE A 210 -0.18 -2.73 -22.53
C PHE A 210 -1.53 -2.71 -23.25
N ILE A 211 -2.40 -1.74 -22.97
CA ILE A 211 -3.77 -1.74 -23.55
C ILE A 211 -3.78 -1.05 -24.93
N HIS A 212 -2.80 -0.21 -25.24
CA HIS A 212 -2.76 0.57 -26.47
C HIS A 212 -1.32 0.85 -26.93
N PRO A 213 -0.65 -0.13 -27.55
CA PRO A 213 0.76 -0.02 -27.94
C PRO A 213 1.02 1.02 -29.05
N GLY A 214 -0.02 1.47 -29.76
CA GLY A 214 0.09 2.39 -30.91
C GLY A 214 -0.24 3.85 -30.64
N LEU A 215 -0.52 4.25 -29.40
CA LEU A 215 -0.86 5.64 -29.05
C LEU A 215 0.22 6.24 -28.15
N PRO A 216 0.79 7.41 -28.49
CA PRO A 216 1.74 8.09 -27.61
C PRO A 216 0.98 8.53 -26.35
N GLU A 217 1.45 8.05 -25.20
CA GLU A 217 1.08 8.54 -23.86
C GLU A 217 -0.42 8.68 -23.61
N LEU A 218 -1.09 7.55 -23.39
CA LEU A 218 -2.41 7.58 -22.79
C LEU A 218 -2.30 7.90 -21.29
N PRO A 219 -2.96 8.97 -20.78
CA PRO A 219 -2.89 9.37 -19.38
C PRO A 219 -3.77 8.49 -18.48
N PHE A 220 -3.83 7.20 -18.77
CA PHE A 220 -4.52 6.20 -17.98
C PHE A 220 -3.53 5.41 -17.15
N TYR A 221 -3.91 5.13 -15.91
CA TYR A 221 -3.09 4.42 -14.94
C TYR A 221 -3.87 3.25 -14.34
N TYR A 222 -3.22 2.10 -14.20
CA TYR A 222 -3.68 1.03 -13.33
C TYR A 222 -3.36 1.37 -11.87
N ALA A 223 -4.33 1.22 -10.98
CA ALA A 223 -4.03 1.16 -9.55
C ALA A 223 -3.35 -0.16 -9.19
N ILE A 224 -2.75 -0.21 -8.00
CA ILE A 224 -2.12 -1.41 -7.47
C ILE A 224 -3.19 -2.53 -7.39
N PRO A 225 -2.98 -3.67 -8.06
CA PRO A 225 -3.93 -4.78 -8.03
C PRO A 225 -4.14 -5.31 -6.61
N LYS A 226 -5.40 -5.59 -6.28
CA LYS A 226 -5.76 -6.26 -5.02
C LYS A 226 -5.55 -7.76 -5.15
N LEU A 227 -5.05 -8.36 -4.08
CA LEU A 227 -4.99 -9.81 -3.91
C LEU A 227 -6.35 -10.24 -3.36
N GLU A 228 -7.21 -10.82 -4.21
CA GLU A 228 -8.51 -11.39 -3.84
C GLU A 228 -8.38 -12.86 -3.41
#